data_AF-A0A975IY97-F1
#
_entry.id   AF-A0A975IY97-F1
#
_cell.length_a   1.000
_cell.length_b   1.000
_cell.length_c   1.000
_cell.angle_alpha   90.00
_cell.angle_beta   90.00
_cell.angle_gamma   90.00
#
_symmetry.space_group_name_H-M   'P 1'
#
loop_
_entity.id
_entity.type
_entity.pdbx_description
1 polymer ?
#
loop_
_entity_poly.entity_id
_entity_poly.type
_entity_poly.pdbx_seq_one_letter_code
_entity_poly.pdbx_strand_id
1 'polypeptide(L)'
;MEWPKAFKGGFVQGLEEIRAYRTEQWSGIDPRVEPVAFHPGDDGSILVEVHQVVHDLAGAVLAEVHVGHRFTFSGGLIRAMELVAFP
;
A
#
# COMPACT_ATOMS: atom_id res chain seq x y z
N MET A 1 11.71 2.81 7.65
CA MET A 1 10.37 2.81 7.05
C MET A 1 10.41 1.79 5.93
N GLU A 2 9.62 0.73 6.08
CA GLU A 2 9.60 -0.40 5.17
C GLU A 2 8.24 -0.42 4.47
N TRP A 3 8.25 -0.37 3.14
CA TRP A 3 7.04 -0.31 2.32
C TRP A 3 6.97 -1.52 1.38
N PRO A 4 5.92 -2.34 1.40
CA PRO A 4 5.80 -3.49 0.53
C PRO A 4 5.62 -3.06 -0.93
N LYS A 5 6.37 -3.70 -1.83
CA LYS A 5 6.20 -3.60 -3.28
C LYS A 5 5.01 -4.47 -3.69
N ALA A 6 3.80 -3.92 -3.57
CA ALA A 6 2.55 -4.59 -3.90
C ALA A 6 2.52 -5.21 -5.32
N PHE A 7 3.33 -4.67 -6.25
CA PHE A 7 3.31 -5.07 -7.67
C PHE A 7 4.44 -6.03 -8.09
N LYS A 8 5.50 -6.21 -7.28
CA LYS A 8 6.66 -7.07 -7.63
C LYS A 8 7.03 -8.10 -6.54
N GLY A 9 6.41 -8.02 -5.36
CA GLY A 9 6.89 -8.71 -4.17
C GLY A 9 8.14 -8.05 -3.60
N GLY A 10 8.29 -8.12 -2.27
CA GLY A 10 9.42 -7.55 -1.52
C GLY A 10 9.11 -6.23 -0.81
N PHE A 11 10.12 -5.64 -0.19
CA PHE A 11 10.03 -4.41 0.58
C PHE A 11 10.98 -3.37 0.00
N VAL A 12 10.55 -2.11 -0.09
CA VAL A 12 11.43 -0.95 -0.26
C VAL A 12 11.72 -0.36 1.12
N GLN A 13 12.99 -0.05 1.39
CA GLN A 13 13.39 0.57 2.64
C GLN A 13 13.86 1.99 2.36
N GLY A 14 13.32 2.98 3.07
CA GLY A 14 13.78 4.37 2.98
C GLY A 14 12.95 5.28 2.05
N LEU A 15 12.92 6.57 2.40
CA LEU A 15 12.05 7.58 1.78
C LEU A 15 12.37 7.81 0.29
N GLU A 16 13.65 7.79 -0.08
CA GLU A 16 14.10 7.98 -1.45
C GLU A 16 13.73 6.79 -2.34
N GLU A 17 13.88 5.58 -1.82
CA GLU A 17 13.53 4.35 -2.53
C GLU A 17 12.01 4.20 -2.70
N ILE A 18 11.23 4.61 -1.70
CA ILE A 18 9.76 4.72 -1.79
C ILE A 18 9.38 5.77 -2.86
N ARG A 19 10.05 6.92 -2.93
CA ARG A 19 9.78 7.93 -3.97
C ARG A 19 10.14 7.42 -5.36
N ALA A 20 11.32 6.83 -5.54
CA ALA A 20 11.75 6.30 -6.83
C ALA A 20 10.76 5.24 -7.33
N TYR A 21 10.38 4.29 -6.47
CA TYR A 21 9.38 3.26 -6.80
C TYR A 21 8.00 3.84 -7.11
N ARG A 22 7.61 4.93 -6.45
CA ARG A 22 6.35 5.64 -6.73
C ARG A 22 6.40 6.36 -8.08
N THR A 23 7.48 7.09 -8.35
CA THR A 23 7.66 7.84 -9.61
C THR A 23 7.69 6.92 -10.82
N GLU A 24 8.32 5.75 -10.71
CA GLU A 24 8.41 4.77 -11.79
C GLU A 24 7.07 4.07 -12.07
N GLN A 25 6.22 3.89 -11.05
CA GLN A 25 4.86 3.37 -11.26
C GLN A 25 3.93 4.42 -11.88
N TRP A 26 4.02 5.67 -11.47
CA TRP A 26 3.13 6.74 -11.95
C TRP A 26 3.34 7.10 -13.43
N SER A 27 4.43 6.63 -14.06
CA SER A 27 4.69 6.84 -15.49
C SER A 27 4.00 5.82 -16.40
N GLY A 28 3.45 4.72 -15.85
CA GLY A 28 2.87 3.64 -16.64
C GLY A 28 1.51 3.13 -16.16
N ILE A 29 1.12 3.42 -14.92
CA ILE A 29 -0.14 2.98 -14.32
C ILE A 29 -0.76 4.10 -13.46
N ASP A 30 -2.08 4.09 -13.35
CA ASP A 30 -2.86 4.94 -12.45
C ASP A 30 -3.44 4.09 -11.30
N PRO A 31 -2.70 3.91 -10.19
CA PRO A 31 -3.17 3.16 -9.04
C PRO A 31 -4.07 4.01 -8.16
N ARG A 32 -5.34 3.64 -8.09
CA ARG A 32 -6.34 4.19 -7.18
C ARG A 32 -6.47 3.28 -5.97
N VAL A 33 -6.34 3.85 -4.77
CA VAL A 33 -6.49 3.12 -3.50
C VAL A 33 -7.56 3.83 -2.69
N GLU A 34 -8.66 3.12 -2.42
CA GLU A 34 -9.78 3.63 -1.64
C GLU A 34 -9.85 2.86 -0.30
N PRO A 35 -9.71 3.54 0.86
CA PRO A 35 -9.88 2.89 2.15
C PRO A 35 -11.35 2.55 2.36
N VAL A 36 -11.62 1.27 2.63
CA VAL A 36 -12.96 0.72 2.88
C VAL A 36 -13.28 0.77 4.36
N ALA A 37 -12.34 0.35 5.21
CA ALA A 37 -12.53 0.27 6.65
C ALA A 37 -11.21 0.45 7.42
N PHE A 38 -11.32 0.88 8.66
CA PHE A 38 -10.20 1.04 9.58
C PHE A 38 -10.44 0.19 10.83
N HIS A 39 -9.52 -0.73 11.10
CA HIS A 39 -9.56 -1.64 12.23
C HIS A 39 -8.35 -1.36 13.13
N PRO A 40 -8.53 -0.62 14.24
CA PRO A 40 -7.47 -0.48 15.22
C PRO A 40 -7.21 -1.84 15.89
N GLY A 41 -5.95 -2.23 15.97
CA GLY A 41 -5.47 -3.40 16.69
C GLY A 41 -5.14 -3.09 18.15
N ASP A 42 -5.25 -4.09 19.01
CA ASP A 42 -4.98 -3.97 20.44
C ASP A 42 -3.50 -3.66 20.76
N ASP A 43 -2.60 -3.93 19.81
CA ASP A 43 -1.15 -3.65 19.88
C ASP A 43 -0.80 -2.22 19.43
N GLY A 44 -1.80 -1.38 19.13
CA GLY A 44 -1.61 -0.04 18.58
C GLY A 44 -1.28 -0.03 17.09
N SER A 45 -1.36 -1.17 16.40
CA SER A 45 -1.38 -1.21 14.94
C SER A 45 -2.74 -0.76 14.40
N ILE A 46 -2.79 -0.36 13.14
CA ILE A 46 -4.05 -0.07 12.44
C ILE A 46 -4.05 -0.87 11.15
N LEU A 47 -5.03 -1.76 11.01
CA LEU A 47 -5.31 -2.44 9.76
C LEU A 47 -6.31 -1.61 8.97
N VAL A 48 -5.90 -1.14 7.80
CA VAL A 48 -6.76 -0.42 6.86
C VAL A 48 -7.15 -1.38 5.76
N GLU A 49 -8.42 -1.72 5.67
CA GLU A 49 -8.95 -2.42 4.50
C GLU A 49 -8.96 -1.44 3.33
N VAL A 50 -8.36 -1.82 2.21
CA VAL A 50 -8.30 -0.99 1.01
C VAL A 50 -8.79 -1.77 -0.21
N HIS A 51 -9.57 -1.08 -1.04
CA HIS A 51 -9.87 -1.47 -2.40
C HIS A 51 -8.88 -0.76 -3.31
N GLN A 52 -7.98 -1.53 -3.91
CA GLN A 52 -6.98 -1.01 -4.82
C GLN A 52 -7.33 -1.40 -6.25
N VAL A 53 -7.54 -0.40 -7.11
CA VAL A 53 -7.76 -0.54 -8.55
C VAL A 53 -6.61 0.11 -9.29
N VAL A 54 -5.94 -0.66 -10.13
CA VAL A 54 -4.85 -0.18 -10.99
C VAL A 54 -5.37 -0.11 -12.41
N HIS A 55 -5.32 1.08 -12.99
CA HIS A 55 -5.60 1.28 -14.42
C HIS A 55 -4.31 1.45 -15.20
N ASP A 56 -4.34 1.13 -16.49
CA ASP A 56 -3.33 1.64 -17.43
C ASP A 56 -3.60 3.11 -17.78
N LEU A 57 -2.69 3.73 -18.52
CA LEU A 57 -2.85 5.11 -18.98
C LEU A 57 -4.00 5.31 -19.98
N ALA A 58 -4.54 4.24 -20.56
CA ALA A 58 -5.70 4.26 -21.43
C ALA A 58 -7.03 4.09 -20.65
N GLY A 59 -6.96 3.91 -19.33
CA GLY A 59 -8.12 3.75 -18.45
C GLY A 59 -8.64 2.31 -18.34
N ALA A 60 -7.93 1.31 -18.89
CA ALA A 60 -8.31 -0.09 -18.72
C ALA A 60 -7.86 -0.61 -17.35
N VAL A 61 -8.73 -1.36 -16.66
CA VAL A 61 -8.40 -1.99 -15.38
C VAL A 61 -7.35 -3.08 -15.61
N LEU A 62 -6.16 -2.90 -15.05
CA LEU A 62 -5.08 -3.89 -15.05
C LEU A 62 -5.18 -4.85 -13.86
N ALA A 63 -5.57 -4.34 -12.70
CA ALA A 63 -5.72 -5.14 -11.49
C ALA A 63 -6.74 -4.49 -10.54
N GLU A 64 -7.52 -5.32 -9.87
CA GLU A 64 -8.44 -4.91 -8.82
C GLU A 64 -8.27 -5.88 -7.66
N VAL A 65 -7.85 -5.38 -6.50
CA VAL A 65 -7.54 -6.21 -5.33
C VAL A 65 -8.09 -5.58 -4.06
N HIS A 66 -8.68 -6.43 -3.22
CA HIS A 66 -8.97 -6.09 -1.83
C HIS A 66 -7.82 -6.58 -0.95
N VAL A 67 -7.17 -5.66 -0.26
CA VAL A 67 -6.00 -5.96 0.58
C VAL A 67 -6.05 -5.13 1.85
N GLY A 68 -5.48 -5.67 2.92
CA GLY A 68 -5.31 -4.98 4.18
C GLY A 68 -3.93 -4.34 4.27
N HIS A 69 -3.86 -3.05 4.58
CA HIS A 69 -2.60 -2.38 4.93
C HIS A 69 -2.50 -2.29 6.44
N ARG A 70 -1.67 -3.14 7.06
CA ARG A 70 -1.38 -3.07 8.50
C ARG A 70 -0.25 -2.08 8.74
N PHE A 71 -0.55 -1.00 9.44
CA PHE A 71 0.43 0.00 9.86
C PHE A 71 0.81 -0.20 11.32
N THR A 72 2.10 -0.21 11.60
CA THR A 72 2.63 -0.15 12.97
C THR A 72 3.25 1.23 13.21
N PHE A 73 3.12 1.73 14.44
CA PHE A 73 3.57 3.07 14.80
C PHE A 73 4.65 3.02 15.88
N SER A 74 5.58 3.97 15.85
CA SER A 74 6.58 4.20 16.90
C SER A 74 6.82 5.70 17.04
N GLY A 75 6.66 6.24 18.25
CA GLY A 75 6.80 7.68 18.50
C GLY A 75 5.82 8.55 17.69
N GLY A 76 4.62 8.03 17.38
CA GLY A 76 3.62 8.73 16.56
C GLY A 76 3.87 8.70 15.05
N LEU A 77 4.93 8.04 14.58
CA LEU A 77 5.26 7.90 13.17
C LEU A 77 5.02 6.47 12.68
N ILE A 78 4.67 6.31 11.40
CA ILE A 78 4.57 4.99 10.76
C ILE A 78 5.95 4.33 10.73
N ARG A 79 6.08 3.20 11.41
CA ARG A 79 7.31 2.41 11.46
C ARG A 79 7.39 1.44 10.28
N ALA A 80 6.33 0.68 10.06
CA ALA A 80 6.23 -0.31 8.99
C ALA A 80 4.79 -0.41 8.46
N MET A 81 4.68 -0.79 7.19
CA MET A 81 3.44 -1.21 6.55
C MET A 81 3.58 -2.66 6.10
N GLU A 82 2.56 -3.48 6.32
CA GLU A 82 2.50 -4.85 5.85
C GLU A 82 1.22 -5.05 5.03
N LEU A 83 1.30 -5.83 3.95
CA LEU A 83 0.12 -6.25 3.19
C LEU A 83 -0.42 -7.54 3.80
N VAL A 84 -1.69 -7.52 4.16
CA VAL A 84 -2.44 -8.66 4.68
C VAL A 84 -3.50 -9.01 3.64
N ALA A 85 -3.55 -10.28 3.22
CA ALA A 85 -4.64 -10.73 2.36
C ALA A 85 -5.95 -10.65 3.14
N PHE A 86 -6.97 -10.04 2.55
CA PHE A 86 -8.34 -10.18 3.05
C PHE A 86 -8.96 -11.46 2.45
N PRO A 87 -9.61 -12.31 3.26
CA PRO A 87 -10.29 -13.52 2.79
C PRO A 87 -11.57 -13.23 2.00
#